data_AF-A0A401MMM5-F1
#
_entry.id   AF-A0A401MMM5-F1
#
_cell.length_a   1.000
_cell.length_b   1.000
_cell.length_c   1.000
_cell.angle_alpha   90.00
_cell.angle_beta   90.00
_cell.angle_gamma   90.00
#
_symmetry.space_group_name_H-M   'P 1'
#
loop_
_entity.id
_entity.type
_entity.pdbx_description
1 polymer ?
#
loop_
_entity_poly.entity_id
_entity_poly.type
_entity_poly.pdbx_seq_one_letter_code
_entity_poly.pdbx_strand_id
1 'polypeptide(L)' 'MGEHRAPFLGLPGLGIGAVRDGGAPLGIQLIGRAFDEESLFQAAEVIERRSGLTTPIDPVRRA' A
#
# COMPACT_ATOMS: atom_id res chain seq x y z
N MET A 1 -4.69 -24.86 -6.06
CA MET A 1 -3.71 -23.97 -5.41
C MET A 1 -4.36 -22.59 -5.36
N GLY A 2 -5.25 -22.31 -4.42
CA GLY A 2 -4.90 -21.84 -3.08
C GLY A 2 -5.30 -20.36 -2.96
N GLU A 3 -6.59 -20.06 -3.02
CA GLU A 3 -7.13 -18.69 -2.99
C GLU A 3 -7.31 -18.17 -1.55
N HIS A 4 -6.24 -18.15 -0.76
CA HIS A 4 -6.28 -17.63 0.60
C HIS A 4 -5.83 -16.16 0.61
N ARG A 5 -6.74 -15.26 0.19
CA ARG A 5 -6.50 -13.82 0.21
C ARG A 5 -6.77 -13.26 1.62
N ALA A 6 -6.02 -12.24 2.02
CA ALA A 6 -6.14 -11.62 3.35
C ALA A 6 -7.59 -11.30 3.80
N PRO A 7 -8.50 -10.77 2.93
CA PRO A 7 -9.87 -10.52 3.34
C PRO A 7 -10.63 -11.79 3.76
N PHE A 8 -10.38 -12.92 3.07
CA PHE A 8 -11.02 -14.19 3.37
C PHE A 8 -10.53 -14.80 4.69
N LEU A 9 -9.31 -14.45 5.10
CA LEU A 9 -8.70 -14.89 6.34
C LEU A 9 -8.99 -13.96 7.53
N GLY A 10 -9.73 -12.86 7.33
CA GLY A 10 -9.98 -11.86 8.36
C GLY A 10 -8.72 -11.13 8.83
N LEU A 11 -7.66 -11.11 8.00
CA LEU A 11 -6.41 -10.43 8.34
C LEU A 11 -6.52 -8.95 7.98
N PRO A 12 -6.00 -8.04 8.83
CA PRO A 12 -5.95 -6.63 8.50
C PRO A 12 -5.00 -6.41 7.30
N GLY A 13 -5.41 -5.51 6.41
CA GLY A 13 -4.61 -5.14 5.24
C GLY A 13 -4.65 -3.63 5.01
N LEU A 14 -3.54 -3.08 4.52
CA LEU A 14 -3.38 -1.66 4.25
C LEU A 14 -2.72 -1.45 2.87
N GLY A 15 -3.39 -0.67 2.02
CA GLY A 15 -2.88 -0.29 0.70
C GLY A 15 -2.17 1.07 0.76
N ILE A 16 -0.99 1.15 0.17
CA ILE A 16 -0.14 2.35 0.16
C ILE A 16 0.33 2.61 -1.27
N GLY A 17 0.45 3.86 -1.66
CA GLY A 17 1.12 4.20 -2.91
C GLY A 17 2.64 4.09 -2.79
N ALA A 18 3.32 3.95 -3.92
CA ALA A 18 4.71 4.33 -4.10
C ALA A 18 4.95 4.86 -5.51
N VAL A 19 5.99 5.68 -5.71
CA VAL A 19 6.45 6.05 -7.05
C VAL A 19 7.86 5.48 -7.22
N ARG A 20 8.11 4.85 -8.36
CA ARG A 20 9.47 4.56 -8.79
C ARG A 20 9.98 5.78 -9.53
N ASP A 21 11.19 6.23 -9.26
CA ASP A 21 11.78 7.39 -9.93
C ASP A 21 11.63 7.29 -11.46
N GLY A 22 11.05 8.34 -12.08
CA GLY A 22 10.71 8.39 -13.51
C GLY A 22 9.70 7.34 -14.01
N GLY A 23 9.01 6.61 -13.12
CA GLY A 23 8.10 5.51 -13.45
C GLY A 23 6.63 5.78 -13.14
N ALA A 24 5.76 4.83 -13.51
CA ALA A 24 4.33 4.89 -13.19
C ALA A 24 4.07 4.67 -11.68
N PRO A 25 2.96 5.19 -11.12
CA PRO A 25 2.56 4.90 -9.75
C PRO A 25 2.41 3.40 -9.50
N LEU A 26 2.85 2.96 -8.31
CA LEU A 26 2.76 1.58 -7.84
C LEU A 26 1.89 1.53 -6.58
N GLY A 27 1.21 0.40 -6.36
CA GLY A 27 0.52 0.09 -5.12
C GLY A 27 1.29 -0.97 -4.32
N ILE A 28 1.42 -0.77 -3.01
CA ILE A 28 1.97 -1.73 -2.05
C ILE A 28 0.82 -2.20 -1.15
N GLN A 29 0.65 -3.52 -1.02
CA GLN A 29 -0.31 -4.12 -0.09
C GLN A 29 0.45 -4.70 1.10
N LEU A 30 0.18 -4.17 2.29
CA LEU A 30 0.62 -4.76 3.55
C LEU A 30 -0.48 -5.66 4.11
N ILE A 31 -0.10 -6.79 4.69
CA ILE A 31 -1.00 -7.72 5.37
C ILE A 31 -0.43 -7.97 6.77
N GLY A 32 -1.21 -7.65 7.79
CA GLY A 32 -0.84 -7.79 9.19
C GLY A 32 -1.33 -9.09 9.82
N ARG A 33 -0.93 -9.29 11.08
CA ARG A 33 -1.52 -10.34 11.95
C ARG A 33 -2.90 -9.88 12.42
N ALA A 34 -3.76 -10.83 12.80
CA ALA A 34 -5.07 -10.50 13.36
C ALA A 34 -4.94 -9.60 14.59
N PHE A 35 -5.73 -8.52 14.65
CA PHE A 35 -5.79 -7.56 15.74
C PHE A 35 -4.48 -6.78 16.01
N ASP A 36 -3.60 -6.67 15.00
CA ASP A 36 -2.29 -6.00 15.10
C ASP A 36 -2.17 -4.85 14.07
N GLU A 37 -3.19 -4.00 14.01
CA GLU A 37 -3.25 -2.85 13.11
C GLU A 37 -2.17 -1.80 13.42
N GLU A 38 -1.76 -1.66 14.68
CA GLU A 38 -0.72 -0.70 15.08
C GLU A 38 0.61 -0.98 14.36
N SER A 39 1.07 -2.24 14.35
CA SER A 39 2.28 -2.64 13.63
C SER A 39 2.15 -2.40 12.12
N LEU A 40 0.94 -2.58 11.58
CA LEU A 40 0.65 -2.33 10.16
C LEU A 40 0.79 -0.84 9.81
N PHE A 41 0.28 0.05 10.68
CA PHE A 41 0.42 1.50 10.51
C PHE A 41 1.87 1.97 10.67
N GLN A 42 2.62 1.43 11.65
CA GLN A 42 4.04 1.77 11.82
C GLN A 42 4.88 1.39 10.58
N ALA A 43 4.62 0.21 10.01
CA ALA A 43 5.29 -0.22 8.78
C ALA A 43 4.92 0.69 7.60
N ALA A 44 3.64 1.07 7.49
CA ALA A 44 3.18 1.98 6.46
C ALA A 44 3.85 3.36 6.53
N GLU A 45 3.95 3.93 7.72
CA GLU A 45 4.61 5.22 7.93
C GLU A 45 6.08 5.19 7.48
N VAL A 46 6.81 4.10 7.78
CA VAL A 46 8.19 3.94 7.32
C VAL A 46 8.29 3.90 5.80
N ILE A 47 7.33 3.23 5.14
CA ILE A 47 7.27 3.14 3.68
C ILE A 47 6.93 4.51 3.08
N GLU A 48 5.93 5.20 3.59
CA GLU A 48 5.50 6.52 3.10
C GLU A 48 6.61 7.57 3.21
N ARG A 49 7.32 7.62 4.35
CA ARG A 49 8.46 8.53 4.52
C ARG A 49 9.58 8.28 3.51
N ARG A 50 9.68 7.08 2.95
CA ARG A 50 10.72 6.69 1.98
C ARG A 50 10.23 6.70 0.53
N SER A 51 8.92 6.67 0.31
CA SER A 51 8.34 6.50 -1.03
C SER A 51 8.27 7.81 -1.82
N GLY A 52 8.50 8.96 -1.16
CA GLY A 52 8.56 10.27 -1.82
C GLY A 52 7.23 10.70 -2.45
N LEU A 53 6.13 10.05 -2.06
CA LEU A 53 4.81 10.36 -2.56
C LEU A 53 4.29 11.66 -1.97
N THR A 54 4.30 12.70 -2.80
CA THR A 54 3.63 13.97 -2.56
C THR A 54 2.44 14.04 -3.52
N THR A 55 1.26 13.56 -3.15
CA THR A 55 0.09 13.66 -4.03
C THR A 55 -0.37 15.13 -4.15
N PRO A 56 -0.83 15.56 -5.34
CA PRO A 56 -1.99 14.95 -6.00
C PRO A 56 -1.65 14.03 -7.18
N ILE A 57 -2.43 12.96 -7.35
CA ILE A 57 -2.60 12.33 -8.66
C ILE A 57 -3.35 13.35 -9.52
N ASP A 58 -2.64 14.21 -10.25
CA ASP A 58 -3.28 14.95 -11.33
C ASP A 58 -3.65 13.91 -12.41
N PRO A 59 -4.94 13.67 -12.71
CA PRO A 59 -5.31 12.72 -13.73
C PRO A 59 -4.79 13.23 -15.07
N VAL A 60 -3.68 12.64 -15.54
CA VAL A 60 -3.15 12.90 -16.88
C VAL A 60 -4.27 12.58 -17.87
N ARG A 61 -4.85 13.61 -18.51
CA ARG A 61 -5.82 13.40 -19.59
C ARG A 61 -5.10 12.62 -20.70
N ARG A 62 -5.47 11.36 -20.90
CA ARG A 62 -5.11 10.67 -22.13
C ARG A 62 -5.83 11.37 -23.29
N ALA A 63 -5.05 11.93 -24.20
CA ALA A 63 -5.50 12.27 -25.55
C ALA A 63 -5.84 10.99 -26.32
#